data_AF-S6WEU3-F1
#
_entry.id   AF-S6WEU3-F1
#
_cell.length_a   1.000
_cell.length_b   1.000
_cell.length_c   1.000
_cell.angle_alpha   90.00
_cell.angle_beta   90.00
_cell.angle_gamma   90.00
#
_symmetry.space_group_name_H-M   'P 1'
#
loop_
_entity.id
_entity.type
_entity.pdbx_description
1 polymer ?
#
loop_
_entity_poly.entity_id
_entity_poly.type
_entity_poly.pdbx_seq_one_letter_code
_entity_poly.pdbx_strand_id
1 'polypeptide(L)'
;MSDEAERWREKYLKGIEQQDKLEKRWDARLDLLRRGLVRSSLAAEGSDRAVDECMKEMREIVRRDDMDAGLAALIPRLEKAVLDSEQRREVRVGQIGSALTALVTQLQALPLTREVRKPLKRFAKDLEERAAQARELPLLLSELSGLQGQALTQLEKQDEGPRPGLLQRLFGSRDEHGNEHP
;
A
#
# COMPACT_ATOMS: atom_id res chain seq x y z
N MET A 1 -38.93 47.59 47.61
CA MET A 1 -39.11 46.13 47.37
C MET A 1 -39.20 45.78 45.87
N SER A 2 -39.65 46.67 44.97
CA SER A 2 -39.76 46.41 43.52
C SER A 2 -38.41 46.35 42.79
N ASP A 3 -37.51 47.32 43.04
CA ASP A 3 -36.25 47.44 42.30
C ASP A 3 -35.30 46.26 42.48
N GLU A 4 -35.33 45.60 43.64
CA GLU A 4 -34.49 44.44 43.89
C GLU A 4 -35.01 43.21 43.15
N ALA A 5 -36.32 43.03 43.10
CA ALA A 5 -36.96 41.98 42.31
C ALA A 5 -36.72 42.18 40.80
N GLU A 6 -36.77 43.42 40.32
CA GLU A 6 -36.46 43.76 38.92
C GLU A 6 -34.99 43.49 38.57
N ARG A 7 -34.05 43.88 39.45
CA ARG A 7 -32.61 43.58 39.27
C ARG A 7 -32.33 42.07 39.20
N TRP A 8 -32.95 41.27 40.07
CA TRP A 8 -32.79 39.82 40.04
C TRP A 8 -33.42 39.19 38.79
N ARG A 9 -34.58 39.70 38.34
CA ARG A 9 -35.21 39.28 37.09
C ARG A 9 -34.35 39.58 35.88
N GLU A 10 -33.77 40.78 35.81
CA GLU A 10 -32.87 41.17 34.72
C GLU A 10 -31.59 40.31 34.73
N LYS A 11 -31.02 40.05 35.91
CA LYS A 11 -29.84 39.17 36.06
C LYS A 11 -30.15 37.74 35.62
N TYR A 12 -31.32 37.21 35.97
CA TYR A 12 -31.75 35.87 35.57
C TYR A 12 -31.95 35.78 34.06
N LEU A 13 -32.61 36.79 33.46
CA LEU A 13 -32.80 36.85 32.00
C LEU A 13 -31.45 36.91 31.27
N LYS A 14 -30.53 37.77 31.71
CA LYS A 14 -29.16 37.82 31.17
C LYS A 14 -28.42 36.49 31.33
N GLY A 15 -28.64 35.78 32.43
CA GLY A 15 -28.08 34.45 32.67
C GLY A 15 -28.57 33.43 31.65
N ILE A 16 -29.88 33.38 31.40
CA ILE A 16 -30.48 32.49 30.39
C ILE A 16 -29.95 32.81 28.99
N GLU A 17 -29.90 34.09 28.62
CA GLU A 17 -29.37 34.50 27.31
C GLU A 17 -27.90 34.12 27.11
N GLN A 18 -27.09 34.18 28.17
CA GLN A 18 -25.70 33.73 28.12
C GLN A 18 -25.61 32.21 27.99
N GLN A 19 -26.46 31.47 28.70
CA GLN A 19 -26.51 30.01 28.63
C GLN A 19 -26.89 29.53 27.23
N ASP A 20 -27.95 30.09 26.63
CA ASP A 20 -28.40 29.77 25.26
C ASP A 20 -27.29 30.06 24.22
N LYS A 21 -26.53 31.15 24.40
CA LYS A 21 -25.37 31.44 23.54
C LYS A 21 -24.24 30.42 23.69
N LEU A 22 -24.00 29.93 24.91
CA LEU A 22 -22.97 28.91 25.16
C LEU A 22 -23.38 27.56 24.58
N GLU A 23 -24.64 27.17 24.75
CA GLU A 23 -25.21 25.93 24.21
C GLU A 23 -25.10 25.90 22.68
N LYS A 24 -25.53 26.98 22.00
CA LYS A 24 -25.39 27.10 20.53
C LYS A 24 -23.94 26.98 20.04
N ARG A 25 -22.99 27.55 20.78
CA ARG A 25 -21.56 27.46 20.44
C ARG A 25 -21.02 26.05 20.66
N TRP A 26 -21.48 25.39 21.71
CA TRP A 26 -21.12 24.02 22.01
C TRP A 26 -21.62 23.06 20.92
N ASP A 27 -22.88 23.19 20.52
CA ASP A 27 -23.49 22.39 19.46
C ASP A 27 -22.77 22.58 18.12
N ALA A 28 -22.45 23.82 17.76
CA ALA A 28 -21.69 24.12 16.55
C ALA A 28 -20.29 23.47 16.58
N ARG A 29 -19.63 23.46 17.75
CA ARG A 29 -18.32 22.82 17.92
C ARG A 29 -18.44 21.30 17.84
N LEU A 30 -19.46 20.72 18.45
CA LEU A 30 -19.72 19.28 18.40
C LEU A 30 -19.98 18.82 16.97
N ASP A 31 -20.79 19.55 16.21
CA ASP A 31 -21.07 19.24 14.81
C ASP A 31 -19.81 19.32 13.92
N LEU A 32 -18.93 20.31 14.16
CA LEU A 32 -17.63 20.37 13.49
C LEU A 32 -16.77 19.14 13.79
N LEU A 33 -16.72 18.69 15.04
CA LEU A 33 -16.00 17.48 15.44
C LEU A 33 -16.60 16.22 14.81
N ARG A 34 -17.93 16.07 14.80
CA ARG A 34 -18.64 14.96 14.13
C ARG A 34 -18.26 14.90 12.64
N ARG A 35 -18.31 16.03 11.93
CA ARG A 35 -17.92 16.11 10.52
C ARG A 35 -16.45 15.78 10.29
N GLY A 36 -15.56 16.28 11.14
CA GLY A 36 -14.13 15.95 11.10
C GLY A 36 -13.88 14.46 11.28
N LEU A 37 -14.52 13.84 12.28
CA LEU A 37 -14.39 12.42 12.58
C LEU A 37 -14.93 11.54 11.44
N VAL A 38 -16.09 11.90 10.86
CA VAL A 38 -16.65 11.21 9.69
C VAL A 38 -15.66 11.29 8.52
N ARG A 39 -15.10 12.47 8.22
CA ARG A 39 -14.14 12.66 7.12
C ARG A 39 -12.86 11.85 7.34
N SER A 40 -12.31 11.86 8.55
CA SER A 40 -11.12 11.07 8.91
C SER A 40 -11.38 9.58 8.83
N SER A 41 -12.57 9.12 9.23
CA SER A 41 -12.93 7.70 9.12
C SER A 41 -12.95 7.21 7.68
N LEU A 42 -13.46 8.03 6.74
CA LEU A 42 -13.46 7.72 5.31
C LEU A 42 -12.04 7.71 4.73
N ALA A 43 -11.15 8.58 5.20
CA ALA A 43 -9.76 8.62 4.75
C ALA A 43 -8.94 7.40 5.23
N ALA A 44 -9.38 6.74 6.30
CA ALA A 44 -8.73 5.56 6.87
C ALA A 44 -9.20 4.22 6.26
N GLU A 45 -10.24 4.24 5.42
CA GLU A 45 -10.82 3.03 4.82
C GLU A 45 -9.93 2.37 3.77
N GLY A 46 -10.10 1.06 3.60
CA GLY A 46 -9.51 0.27 2.52
C GLY A 46 -8.16 -0.38 2.87
N SER A 47 -7.74 -0.28 4.13
CA SER A 47 -6.51 -0.90 4.63
C SER A 47 -6.74 -2.32 5.17
N ASP A 48 -7.82 -2.51 5.93
CA ASP A 48 -8.19 -3.77 6.55
C ASP A 48 -9.69 -3.79 6.88
N ARG A 49 -10.33 -4.93 6.62
CA ARG A 49 -11.78 -5.09 6.77
C ARG A 49 -12.27 -4.86 8.20
N ALA A 50 -11.53 -5.29 9.21
CA ALA A 50 -11.95 -5.13 10.61
C ALA A 50 -11.91 -3.65 11.03
N VAL A 51 -10.92 -2.92 10.52
CA VAL A 51 -10.81 -1.46 10.70
C VAL A 51 -11.96 -0.76 9.98
N ASP A 52 -12.26 -1.13 8.73
CA ASP A 52 -13.36 -0.55 7.95
C ASP A 52 -14.73 -0.76 8.64
N GLU A 53 -14.97 -1.95 9.20
CA GLU A 53 -16.18 -2.26 9.96
C GLU A 53 -16.30 -1.36 11.21
N CYS A 54 -15.22 -1.18 11.97
CA CYS A 54 -15.20 -0.28 13.13
C CYS A 54 -15.40 1.19 12.73
N MET A 55 -14.76 1.65 11.65
CA MET A 55 -14.92 3.01 11.14
C MET A 55 -16.35 3.29 10.67
N LYS A 56 -17.00 2.30 10.05
CA LYS A 56 -18.42 2.37 9.69
C LYS A 56 -19.30 2.47 10.93
N GLU A 57 -19.08 1.63 11.94
CA GLU A 57 -19.82 1.68 13.21
C GLU A 57 -19.65 3.04 13.90
N MET A 58 -18.44 3.60 13.90
CA MET A 58 -18.15 4.93 14.44
C MET A 58 -19.01 6.01 13.79
N ARG A 59 -19.11 5.99 12.45
CA ARG A 59 -19.94 6.96 11.71
C ARG A 59 -21.42 6.86 12.05
N GLU A 60 -21.93 5.67 12.31
CA GLU A 60 -23.33 5.51 12.71
C GLU A 60 -23.57 5.97 14.15
N ILE A 61 -22.60 5.77 15.05
CA ILE A 61 -22.68 6.23 16.44
C ILE A 61 -22.68 7.78 16.51
N VAL A 62 -21.77 8.44 15.80
CA VAL A 62 -21.59 9.90 15.90
C VAL A 62 -22.71 10.71 15.23
N ARG A 63 -23.60 10.05 14.49
CA ARG A 63 -24.84 10.64 13.95
C ARG A 63 -25.95 10.74 15.00
N ARG A 64 -25.83 10.01 16.11
CA ARG A 64 -26.77 10.03 17.23
C ARG A 64 -26.35 11.07 18.25
N ASP A 65 -27.30 11.50 19.07
CA ASP A 65 -27.01 12.45 20.15
C ASP A 65 -26.46 11.79 21.41
N ASP A 66 -26.74 10.50 21.63
CA ASP A 66 -26.27 9.69 22.77
C ASP A 66 -25.04 8.83 22.44
N MET A 67 -23.99 9.45 21.89
CA MET A 67 -22.84 8.71 21.37
C MET A 67 -21.87 8.15 22.41
N ASP A 68 -21.87 8.67 23.64
CA ASP A 68 -20.80 8.43 24.62
C ASP A 68 -20.57 6.96 24.94
N ALA A 69 -21.65 6.21 25.24
CA ALA A 69 -21.56 4.78 25.55
C ALA A 69 -21.14 3.96 24.33
N GLY A 70 -21.64 4.31 23.15
CA GLY A 70 -21.29 3.65 21.89
C GLY A 70 -19.81 3.85 21.54
N LEU A 71 -19.31 5.08 21.65
CA LEU A 71 -17.91 5.40 21.42
C LEU A 71 -17.00 4.73 22.45
N ALA A 72 -17.36 4.76 23.73
CA ALA A 72 -16.59 4.10 24.78
C ALA A 72 -16.44 2.59 24.55
N ALA A 73 -17.48 1.94 24.01
CA ALA A 73 -17.43 0.52 23.65
C ALA A 73 -16.66 0.26 22.34
N LEU A 74 -16.73 1.19 21.37
CA LEU A 74 -16.11 1.02 20.05
C LEU A 74 -14.60 1.29 20.06
N ILE A 75 -14.14 2.31 20.78
CA ILE A 75 -12.73 2.75 20.75
C ILE A 75 -11.75 1.59 21.03
N PRO A 76 -11.92 0.77 22.09
CA PRO A 76 -10.99 -0.33 22.35
C PRO A 76 -10.99 -1.40 21.25
N ARG A 77 -12.14 -1.63 20.60
CA ARG A 77 -12.24 -2.57 19.46
C ARG A 77 -11.50 -2.03 18.25
N LEU A 78 -11.65 -0.73 17.97
CA LEU A 78 -10.95 -0.07 16.88
C LEU A 78 -9.43 -0.08 17.10
N GLU A 79 -8.97 0.24 18.31
CA GLU A 79 -7.54 0.18 18.68
C GLU A 79 -6.96 -1.21 18.42
N LYS A 80 -7.65 -2.26 18.87
CA LYS A 80 -7.23 -3.64 18.61
C LYS A 80 -7.22 -3.96 17.12
N ALA A 81 -8.27 -3.59 16.39
CA ALA A 81 -8.37 -3.86 14.96
C ALA A 81 -7.23 -3.19 14.17
N VAL A 82 -6.85 -1.96 14.55
CA VAL A 82 -5.74 -1.22 13.95
C VAL A 82 -4.40 -1.92 14.23
N LEU A 83 -4.13 -2.32 15.48
CA LEU A 83 -2.91 -3.04 15.83
C LEU A 83 -2.80 -4.38 15.08
N ASP A 84 -3.88 -5.15 15.05
CA ASP A 84 -3.92 -6.43 14.35
C ASP A 84 -3.74 -6.24 12.83
N SER A 85 -4.30 -5.15 12.26
CA SER A 85 -4.13 -4.78 10.86
C SER A 85 -2.67 -4.45 10.52
N GLU A 86 -1.99 -3.65 11.34
CA GLU A 86 -0.59 -3.31 11.15
C GLU A 86 0.30 -4.55 11.21
N GLN A 87 0.08 -5.44 12.19
CA GLN A 87 0.81 -6.70 12.27
C GLN A 87 0.61 -7.56 11.02
N ARG A 88 -0.63 -7.68 10.51
CA ARG A 88 -0.90 -8.39 9.25
C ARG A 88 -0.21 -7.71 8.07
N ARG A 89 -0.20 -6.38 8.03
CA ARG A 89 0.45 -5.59 6.97
C ARG A 89 1.95 -5.87 6.94
N GLU A 90 2.62 -5.86 8.09
CA GLU A 90 4.04 -6.18 8.22
C GLU A 90 4.36 -7.60 7.75
N VAL A 91 3.56 -8.60 8.18
CA VAL A 91 3.74 -9.99 7.73
C VAL A 91 3.59 -10.10 6.21
N ARG A 92 2.58 -9.46 5.61
CA ARG A 92 2.39 -9.46 4.15
C ARG A 92 3.58 -8.83 3.42
N VAL A 93 4.08 -7.70 3.91
CA VAL A 93 5.25 -7.02 3.33
C VAL A 93 6.49 -7.91 3.39
N GLY A 94 6.73 -8.56 4.52
CA GLY A 94 7.83 -9.52 4.68
C GLY A 94 7.71 -10.70 3.71
N GLN A 95 6.51 -11.30 3.58
CA GLN A 95 6.26 -12.40 2.64
C GLN A 95 6.52 -12.00 1.18
N ILE A 96 6.08 -10.80 0.78
CA ILE A 96 6.36 -10.27 -0.57
C ILE A 96 7.87 -10.08 -0.75
N GLY A 97 8.55 -9.50 0.22
CA GLY A 97 10.02 -9.34 0.19
C GLY A 97 10.74 -10.68 0.00
N SER A 98 10.38 -11.70 0.77
CA SER A 98 10.93 -13.05 0.62
C SER A 98 10.67 -13.64 -0.76
N ALA A 99 9.46 -13.47 -1.31
CA ALA A 99 9.12 -13.94 -2.65
C ALA A 99 9.95 -13.24 -3.74
N LEU A 100 10.10 -11.91 -3.66
CA LEU A 100 10.96 -11.15 -4.57
C LEU A 100 12.42 -11.63 -4.49
N THR A 101 12.94 -11.85 -3.29
CA THR A 101 14.31 -12.38 -3.10
C THR A 101 14.46 -13.73 -3.77
N ALA A 102 13.51 -14.65 -3.56
CA ALA A 102 13.53 -15.96 -4.19
C ALA A 102 13.53 -15.88 -5.72
N LEU A 103 12.70 -15.00 -6.31
CA LEU A 103 12.67 -14.77 -7.76
C LEU A 103 14.02 -14.24 -8.29
N VAL A 104 14.64 -13.30 -7.57
CA VAL A 104 15.96 -12.77 -7.95
C VAL A 104 17.03 -13.85 -7.87
N THR A 105 17.02 -14.69 -6.84
CA THR A 105 17.95 -15.83 -6.72
C THR A 105 17.77 -16.80 -7.89
N GLN A 106 16.53 -17.10 -8.29
CA GLN A 106 16.26 -17.94 -9.47
C GLN A 106 16.83 -17.33 -10.74
N LEU A 107 16.64 -16.02 -10.97
CA LEU A 107 17.20 -15.33 -12.13
C LEU A 107 18.74 -15.31 -12.11
N GLN A 108 19.36 -15.14 -10.95
CA GLN A 108 20.82 -15.13 -10.81
C GLN A 108 21.46 -16.50 -11.08
N ALA A 109 20.72 -17.60 -10.89
CA ALA A 109 21.18 -18.96 -11.17
C ALA A 109 21.25 -19.27 -12.68
N LEU A 110 20.60 -18.46 -13.52
CA LEU A 110 20.59 -18.64 -14.97
C LEU A 110 21.97 -18.28 -15.60
N PRO A 111 22.31 -18.85 -16.77
CA PRO A 111 23.56 -18.56 -17.50
C PRO A 111 23.54 -17.17 -18.19
N LEU A 112 23.35 -16.12 -17.39
CA LEU A 112 23.24 -14.74 -17.86
C LEU A 112 24.60 -14.09 -18.14
N THR A 113 24.62 -13.19 -19.12
CA THR A 113 25.78 -12.35 -19.43
C THR A 113 26.01 -11.32 -18.32
N ARG A 114 27.20 -10.71 -18.32
CA ARG A 114 27.53 -9.66 -17.34
C ARG A 114 26.60 -8.45 -17.41
N GLU A 115 26.01 -8.16 -18.56
CA GLU A 115 25.11 -7.02 -18.77
C GLU A 115 23.81 -7.16 -17.98
N VAL A 116 23.25 -8.38 -17.90
CA VAL A 116 22.02 -8.67 -17.13
C VAL A 116 22.35 -9.04 -15.67
N ARG A 117 23.44 -9.79 -15.44
CA ARG A 117 23.81 -10.25 -14.10
C ARG A 117 24.20 -9.09 -13.16
N LYS A 118 24.85 -8.04 -13.66
CA LYS A 118 25.27 -6.88 -12.83
C LYS A 118 24.07 -6.12 -12.23
N PRO A 119 23.08 -5.68 -13.02
CA PRO A 119 21.85 -5.08 -12.51
C PRO A 119 21.10 -5.99 -11.53
N LEU A 120 20.93 -7.29 -11.83
CA LEU A 120 20.30 -8.25 -10.91
C LEU A 120 21.02 -8.34 -9.56
N LYS A 121 22.35 -8.27 -9.55
CA LYS A 121 23.13 -8.28 -8.30
C LYS A 121 22.95 -6.99 -7.50
N ARG A 122 22.85 -5.83 -8.19
CA ARG A 122 22.57 -4.54 -7.54
C ARG A 122 21.17 -4.54 -6.94
N PHE A 123 20.17 -4.92 -7.73
CA PHE A 123 18.79 -5.08 -7.28
C PHE A 123 18.70 -5.96 -6.04
N ALA A 124 19.32 -7.14 -6.05
CA ALA A 124 19.33 -8.06 -4.91
C ALA A 124 19.92 -7.44 -3.63
N LYS A 125 20.96 -6.61 -3.77
CA LYS A 125 21.63 -5.98 -2.63
C LYS A 125 20.71 -4.98 -1.92
N ASP A 126 19.95 -4.21 -2.70
CA ASP A 126 19.10 -3.15 -2.17
C ASP A 126 17.67 -3.65 -1.86
N LEU A 127 17.32 -4.86 -2.31
CA LEU A 127 15.98 -5.43 -2.23
C LEU A 127 15.49 -5.57 -0.79
N GLU A 128 16.29 -6.11 0.12
CA GLU A 128 15.85 -6.38 1.49
C GLU A 128 15.44 -5.09 2.22
N GLU A 129 16.30 -4.06 2.15
CA GLU A 129 16.06 -2.75 2.75
C GLU A 129 14.86 -2.03 2.11
N ARG A 130 14.77 -2.06 0.78
CA ARG A 130 13.66 -1.41 0.05
C ARG A 130 12.34 -2.16 0.27
N ALA A 131 12.35 -3.49 0.30
CA ALA A 131 11.14 -4.30 0.46
C ALA A 131 10.52 -4.16 1.86
N ALA A 132 11.31 -3.78 2.88
CA ALA A 132 10.77 -3.42 4.19
C ALA A 132 9.83 -2.19 4.13
N GLN A 133 9.93 -1.38 3.08
CA GLN A 133 9.07 -0.21 2.87
C GLN A 133 7.93 -0.58 1.92
N ALA A 134 6.72 -0.78 2.45
CA ALA A 134 5.55 -1.20 1.66
C ALA A 134 5.28 -0.35 0.39
N ARG A 135 5.58 0.95 0.46
CA ARG A 135 5.42 1.91 -0.66
C ARG A 135 6.40 1.67 -1.82
N GLU A 136 7.54 1.02 -1.58
CA GLU A 136 8.54 0.70 -2.59
C GLU A 136 8.20 -0.57 -3.39
N LEU A 137 7.32 -1.43 -2.84
CA LEU A 137 6.98 -2.72 -3.46
C LEU A 137 6.53 -2.60 -4.94
N PRO A 138 5.67 -1.63 -5.33
CA PRO A 138 5.31 -1.46 -6.74
C PRO A 138 6.50 -1.12 -7.64
N LEU A 139 7.43 -0.30 -7.15
CA LEU A 139 8.64 0.06 -7.91
C LEU A 139 9.59 -1.13 -8.03
N LEU A 140 9.80 -1.87 -6.94
CA LEU A 140 10.60 -3.10 -6.92
C LEU A 140 10.05 -4.15 -7.89
N LEU A 141 8.73 -4.32 -7.93
CA LEU A 141 8.06 -5.22 -8.86
C LEU A 141 8.28 -4.81 -10.33
N SER A 142 8.13 -3.52 -10.63
CA SER A 142 8.37 -3.00 -11.99
C SER A 142 9.83 -3.18 -12.43
N GLU A 143 10.78 -2.91 -11.53
CA GLU A 143 12.20 -3.07 -11.80
C GLU A 143 12.57 -4.54 -11.99
N LEU A 144 12.08 -5.43 -11.13
CA LEU A 144 12.28 -6.88 -11.25
C LEU A 144 11.67 -7.43 -12.55
N SER A 145 10.49 -6.97 -12.93
CA SER A 145 9.85 -7.36 -14.21
C SER A 145 10.72 -7.00 -15.41
N GLY A 146 11.32 -5.80 -15.42
CA GLY A 146 12.25 -5.39 -16.47
C GLY A 146 13.52 -6.26 -16.52
N LEU A 147 14.10 -6.56 -15.36
CA LEU A 147 15.28 -7.43 -15.25
C LEU A 147 14.98 -8.87 -15.67
N GLN A 148 13.81 -9.38 -15.30
CA GLN A 148 13.33 -10.69 -15.74
C GLN A 148 13.16 -10.75 -17.25
N GLY A 149 12.53 -9.73 -17.86
CA GLY A 149 12.40 -9.64 -19.31
C GLY A 149 13.73 -9.68 -20.04
N GLN A 150 14.73 -8.91 -19.57
CA GLN A 150 16.08 -8.93 -20.13
C GLN A 150 16.75 -10.31 -20.01
N ALA A 151 16.58 -10.98 -18.86
CA ALA A 151 17.11 -12.32 -18.64
C ALA A 151 16.49 -13.34 -19.61
N LEU A 152 15.17 -13.33 -19.77
CA LEU A 152 14.44 -14.24 -20.65
C LEU A 152 14.82 -14.03 -22.13
N THR A 153 14.82 -12.78 -22.62
CA THR A 153 15.23 -12.47 -24.00
C THR A 153 16.67 -12.90 -24.28
N GLN A 154 17.56 -12.83 -23.29
CA GLN A 154 18.94 -13.28 -23.47
C GLN A 154 19.02 -14.81 -23.59
N LEU A 155 18.23 -15.55 -22.82
CA LEU A 155 18.19 -17.02 -22.89
C LEU A 155 17.62 -17.49 -24.22
N GLU A 156 16.56 -16.86 -24.73
CA GLU A 156 16.01 -17.15 -26.06
C GLU A 156 17.07 -16.99 -27.16
N LYS A 157 17.87 -15.91 -27.11
CA LYS A 157 18.97 -15.69 -28.08
C LYS A 157 20.10 -16.72 -27.98
N GLN A 158 20.32 -17.30 -26.79
CA GLN A 158 21.31 -18.37 -26.63
C GLN A 158 20.80 -19.70 -27.18
N ASP A 159 19.50 -19.96 -27.06
CA ASP A 159 18.85 -21.20 -27.52
C ASP A 159 18.66 -21.23 -29.06
N GLU A 160 18.61 -20.07 -29.72
CA GLU A 160 18.58 -19.98 -31.20
C GLU A 160 19.87 -20.47 -31.90
N GLY A 161 20.92 -20.84 -31.14
CA GLY A 161 22.16 -21.43 -31.65
C GLY A 161 22.94 -20.53 -32.65
N PRO A 162 24.16 -20.91 -33.05
CA PRO A 162 24.85 -20.21 -34.13
C PRO A 162 24.12 -20.53 -35.44
N ARG A 163 23.19 -19.67 -35.85
CA ARG A 163 22.66 -19.70 -37.22
C ARG A 163 23.86 -19.68 -38.17
N PRO A 164 24.01 -20.66 -39.10
CA PRO A 164 25.15 -20.71 -39.99
C PRO A 164 25.26 -19.37 -40.71
N GLY A 165 26.43 -18.74 -40.59
CA GLY A 165 26.67 -17.43 -41.18
C GLY A 165 26.35 -17.46 -42.66
N LEU A 166 25.90 -16.33 -43.21
CA LEU A 166 25.62 -16.18 -44.65
C LEU A 166 26.76 -16.71 -45.54
N LEU A 167 28.02 -16.60 -45.06
CA LEU A 167 29.19 -17.14 -45.73
C LEU A 167 29.26 -18.68 -45.70
N GLN A 168 28.87 -19.31 -44.60
CA GLN A 168 28.86 -20.77 -44.48
C GLN A 168 27.77 -21.41 -45.36
N ARG A 169 26.65 -20.70 -45.59
CA ARG A 169 25.62 -21.10 -46.57
C ARG A 169 26.03 -20.90 -48.02
N LEU A 170 26.93 -19.98 -48.32
CA LEU A 170 27.40 -19.71 -49.69
C LEU A 170 28.64 -20.53 -50.08
N PHE A 171 29.50 -20.90 -49.12
CA PHE A 171 30.75 -21.62 -49.38
C PHE A 171 30.73 -23.11 -49.01
N GLY A 172 29.68 -23.60 -48.33
CA GLY A 172 29.59 -25.00 -47.87
C GLY A 172 29.01 -26.02 -48.86
N SER A 173 28.64 -25.63 -50.09
CA SER A 173 27.90 -26.49 -51.02
C SER A 173 28.75 -27.10 -52.16
N ARG A 174 30.10 -27.10 -52.09
CA ARG A 174 30.93 -27.44 -53.26
C ARG A 174 31.87 -28.65 -53.17
N ASP A 175 31.98 -29.37 -52.05
CA ASP A 175 32.93 -30.49 -51.96
C ASP A 175 32.30 -31.83 -51.51
N GLU A 176 31.19 -32.26 -52.12
CA GLU A 176 30.67 -33.65 -51.95
C GLU A 176 30.29 -34.37 -53.26
N HIS A 177 30.85 -33.98 -54.40
CA HIS A 177 30.79 -34.81 -55.61
C HIS A 177 32.12 -34.83 -56.34
N GLY A 178 32.92 -35.86 -56.07
CA GLY A 178 34.13 -36.09 -56.83
C GLY A 178 35.05 -37.19 -56.30
N ASN A 179 34.54 -38.36 -55.93
CA ASN A 179 35.36 -39.57 -56.07
C ASN A 179 34.50 -40.84 -56.06
N GLU A 180 34.23 -41.39 -57.25
CA GLU A 180 34.07 -42.84 -57.41
C GLU A 180 34.35 -43.21 -58.87
N HIS A 181 35.56 -43.74 -59.08
CA HIS A 181 35.95 -44.57 -60.22
C HIS A 181 35.76 -46.04 -59.81
N PRO A 182 35.50 -46.95 -60.76
CA PRO A 182 36.60 -47.54 -61.55
C PRO A 182 36.47 -47.25 -63.05
#